data_AF-A0A653XIV2-F1
#
_entry.id   AF-A0A653XIV2-F1
#
_cell.length_a   1.000
_cell.length_b   1.000
_cell.length_c   1.000
_cell.angle_alpha   90.00
_cell.angle_beta   90.00
_cell.angle_gamma   90.00
#
_symmetry.space_group_name_H-M   'P 1'
#
loop_
_entity.id
_entity.type
_entity.pdbx_description
1 polymer ?
#
loop_
_entity_poly.entity_id
_entity_poly.type
_entity_poly.pdbx_seq_one_letter_code
_entity_poly.pdbx_strand_id
1 'polypeptide(L)'
;MKHLIVPVILALLAGCATEPIGPKIDTTYNAKGQASRARFLVLHYTVSDNPTSIKILTEQQVSAHYLVTNDAQPIIYRLVDENRAAYHAGVSSWKAYTQLNNSSIGIEIVNPGFTVNPDGSRLFYPFPQAQMDALLPLVKDIVQRHGIAPENVLGHSDIAPQRKQDPGPLFPWARLAQEGLVLWPDANRVARIRPIFDATLPDVAWFQRKLATHGYGIGQTGVLDQQTRTVLQAFQMKYRPADFAGNPDAETATLLEVLTTPANAPLPVVAPPVITMPVPPLPPASPPVPVVPETAPAPAAPVPAPTPAVPAPVPTPSTPPVNPAVVNTP
;
A
#
# COMPACT_ATOMS: atom_id res chain seq x y z
N MET A 1 64.50 -20.84 -43.40
CA MET A 1 64.99 -20.42 -42.07
C MET A 1 64.19 -19.17 -41.70
N LYS A 2 63.01 -19.29 -41.05
CA LYS A 2 62.77 -19.07 -39.61
C LYS A 2 63.58 -17.91 -39.02
N HIS A 3 62.88 -16.84 -38.61
CA HIS A 3 62.98 -16.02 -37.37
C HIS A 3 62.20 -14.71 -37.63
N LEU A 4 60.94 -14.57 -37.16
CA LEU A 4 60.50 -13.87 -35.93
C LEU A 4 61.22 -12.53 -35.71
N ILE A 5 60.53 -11.38 -35.59
CA ILE A 5 60.08 -10.82 -34.29
C ILE A 5 58.97 -9.79 -34.54
N VAL A 6 57.82 -9.97 -33.87
CA VAL A 6 56.78 -8.95 -33.68
C VAL A 6 56.95 -8.40 -32.25
N PRO A 7 57.02 -7.08 -32.01
CA PRO A 7 57.03 -6.57 -30.64
C PRO A 7 55.59 -6.52 -30.11
N VAL A 8 55.31 -7.36 -29.12
CA VAL A 8 54.12 -7.25 -28.28
C VAL A 8 54.37 -6.13 -27.28
N ILE A 9 53.80 -4.96 -27.52
CA ILE A 9 53.72 -3.88 -26.53
C ILE A 9 52.53 -4.20 -25.63
N LEU A 10 52.81 -4.87 -24.51
CA LEU A 10 51.84 -5.08 -23.44
C LEU A 10 51.87 -3.84 -22.54
N ALA A 11 50.92 -2.93 -22.74
CA ALA A 11 50.74 -1.77 -21.87
C ALA A 11 50.21 -2.24 -20.50
N LEU A 12 51.08 -2.20 -19.48
CA LEU A 12 50.73 -2.39 -18.08
C LEU A 12 49.95 -1.16 -17.58
N LEU A 13 48.62 -1.22 -17.66
CA LEU A 13 47.73 -0.33 -16.92
C LEU A 13 47.74 -0.75 -15.44
N ALA A 14 48.77 -0.35 -14.71
CA ALA A 14 48.75 -0.39 -13.25
C ALA A 14 47.85 0.73 -12.73
N GLY A 15 46.54 0.47 -12.68
CA GLY A 15 45.60 1.34 -12.00
C GLY A 15 45.89 1.30 -10.50
N CYS A 16 46.40 2.40 -9.95
CA CYS A 16 46.52 2.60 -8.51
C CYS A 16 45.12 2.49 -7.89
N ALA A 17 44.84 1.39 -7.20
CA ALA A 17 43.65 1.26 -6.38
C ALA A 17 43.82 2.18 -5.16
N THR A 18 43.22 3.36 -5.23
CA THR A 18 43.06 4.23 -4.07
C THR A 18 42.26 3.48 -3.01
N GLU A 19 42.82 3.35 -1.80
CA GLU A 19 42.05 2.80 -0.67
C GLU A 19 40.78 3.66 -0.49
N PRO A 20 39.59 3.04 -0.38
CA PRO A 20 38.36 3.80 -0.19
C PRO A 20 38.44 4.67 1.06
N ILE A 21 38.23 5.98 0.90
CA ILE A 21 38.06 6.90 2.02
C ILE A 21 36.72 6.56 2.67
N GLY A 22 36.73 5.85 3.80
CA GLY A 22 35.52 5.45 4.51
C GLY A 22 35.76 4.36 5.56
N PRO A 23 34.72 3.97 6.31
CA PRO A 23 34.82 2.85 7.23
C PRO A 23 35.14 1.55 6.49
N LYS A 24 35.99 0.70 7.09
CA LYS A 24 36.25 -0.65 6.59
C LYS A 24 35.07 -1.56 6.95
N ILE A 25 34.19 -1.80 5.98
CA ILE A 25 33.03 -2.70 6.14
C ILE A 25 33.45 -4.12 5.75
N ASP A 26 33.42 -5.04 6.70
CA ASP A 26 33.64 -6.47 6.44
C ASP A 26 32.35 -7.11 5.89
N THR A 27 32.42 -7.63 4.66
CA THR A 27 31.30 -8.25 3.94
C THR A 27 31.46 -9.77 3.79
N THR A 28 32.30 -10.41 4.61
CA THR A 28 32.58 -11.86 4.58
C THR A 28 31.31 -12.71 4.74
N TYR A 29 30.32 -12.22 5.49
CA TYR A 29 29.09 -12.94 5.78
C TYR A 29 27.89 -12.26 5.13
N ASN A 30 27.01 -13.06 4.50
CA ASN A 30 25.74 -12.60 3.94
C ASN A 30 24.58 -13.38 4.58
N ALA A 31 23.55 -12.65 5.01
CA ALA A 31 22.36 -13.27 5.60
C ALA A 31 21.51 -13.94 4.51
N LYS A 32 21.04 -15.16 4.78
CA LYS A 32 20.01 -15.83 3.95
C LYS A 32 18.63 -15.16 4.11
N GLY A 33 18.34 -14.62 5.28
CA GLY A 33 17.07 -13.94 5.60
C GLY A 33 17.02 -12.51 5.04
N GLN A 34 16.84 -12.39 3.73
CA GLN A 34 16.65 -11.11 3.05
C GLN A 34 15.64 -11.26 1.90
N ALA A 35 15.04 -10.15 1.50
CA ALA A 35 14.08 -10.10 0.40
C ALA A 35 14.12 -8.72 -0.26
N SER A 36 13.41 -8.56 -1.38
CA SER A 36 13.29 -7.27 -2.05
C SER A 36 12.57 -6.23 -1.18
N ARG A 37 12.98 -4.96 -1.30
CA ARG A 37 12.26 -3.83 -0.70
C ARG A 37 10.98 -3.49 -1.45
N ALA A 38 10.95 -3.74 -2.76
CA ALA A 38 9.75 -3.58 -3.57
C ALA A 38 8.81 -4.78 -3.35
N ARG A 39 7.69 -4.54 -2.69
CA ARG A 39 6.67 -5.52 -2.31
C ARG A 39 5.39 -5.39 -3.12
N PHE A 40 5.17 -4.23 -3.72
CA PHE A 40 3.98 -3.87 -4.47
C PHE A 40 4.34 -3.36 -5.86
N LEU A 41 3.41 -3.52 -6.78
CA LEU A 41 3.40 -2.84 -8.07
C LEU A 41 2.10 -2.04 -8.17
N VAL A 42 2.19 -0.73 -8.42
CA VAL A 42 1.03 0.16 -8.52
C VAL A 42 0.94 0.73 -9.93
N LEU A 43 -0.21 0.51 -10.57
CA LEU A 43 -0.54 0.95 -11.92
C LEU A 43 -1.38 2.23 -11.88
N HIS A 44 -1.03 3.17 -12.75
CA HIS A 44 -1.63 4.51 -12.85
C HIS A 44 -1.98 4.82 -14.31
N TYR A 45 -2.79 5.86 -14.51
CA TYR A 45 -2.82 6.59 -15.77
C TYR A 45 -2.45 8.05 -15.55
N THR A 46 -1.99 8.71 -16.61
CA THR A 46 -1.45 10.07 -16.50
C THR A 46 -2.47 11.20 -16.59
N VAL A 47 -3.67 10.97 -17.14
CA VAL A 47 -4.65 12.03 -17.49
C VAL A 47 -4.06 13.05 -18.45
N SER A 48 -3.15 12.62 -19.34
CA SER A 48 -2.39 13.52 -20.19
C SER A 48 -1.86 12.84 -21.45
N ASP A 49 -1.13 13.60 -22.28
CA ASP A 49 -0.41 13.12 -23.48
C ASP A 49 1.06 12.75 -23.16
N ASN A 50 1.79 12.19 -24.14
CA ASN A 50 3.17 11.74 -23.94
C ASN A 50 4.12 12.87 -23.48
N PRO A 51 4.23 14.02 -24.20
CA PRO A 51 5.14 15.10 -23.79
C PRO A 51 4.84 15.66 -22.40
N THR A 52 3.57 15.88 -22.10
CA THR A 52 3.14 16.47 -20.83
C THR A 52 3.36 15.48 -19.67
N SER A 53 3.08 14.20 -19.88
CA SER A 53 3.34 13.15 -18.88
C SER A 53 4.83 13.04 -18.55
N ILE A 54 5.71 13.07 -19.55
CA ILE A 54 7.16 13.05 -19.35
C ILE A 54 7.56 14.25 -18.49
N LYS A 55 7.16 15.46 -18.88
CA LYS A 55 7.50 16.68 -18.16
C LYS A 55 7.03 16.65 -16.70
N ILE A 56 5.78 16.23 -16.45
CA ILE A 56 5.24 16.13 -15.09
C ILE A 56 6.08 15.17 -14.24
N LEU A 57 6.40 13.99 -14.77
CA LEU A 57 7.05 12.91 -14.02
C LEU A 57 8.56 13.09 -13.83
N THR A 58 9.18 14.03 -14.55
CA THR A 58 10.63 14.32 -14.44
C THR A 58 10.95 15.67 -13.83
N GLU A 59 10.08 16.68 -13.97
CA GLU A 59 10.36 18.07 -13.56
C GLU A 59 9.52 18.54 -12.37
N GLN A 60 8.50 17.79 -11.95
CA GLN A 60 7.64 18.16 -10.82
C GLN A 60 7.86 17.27 -9.59
N GLN A 61 7.00 17.42 -8.57
CA GLN A 61 7.12 16.71 -7.30
C GLN A 61 6.51 15.29 -7.31
N VAL A 62 5.94 14.87 -8.43
CA VAL A 62 5.43 13.51 -8.63
C VAL A 62 6.33 12.79 -9.63
N SER A 63 6.52 11.49 -9.45
CA SER A 63 7.36 10.68 -10.33
C SER A 63 6.92 9.23 -10.29
N ALA A 64 7.29 8.47 -11.32
CA ALA A 64 7.07 7.04 -11.40
C ALA A 64 8.38 6.34 -11.80
N HIS A 65 8.47 5.04 -11.56
CA HIS A 65 9.64 4.27 -11.99
C HIS A 65 9.62 4.11 -13.51
N TYR A 66 8.44 3.81 -14.05
CA TYR A 66 8.23 3.61 -15.48
C TYR A 66 7.10 4.47 -16.02
N LEU A 67 7.24 4.91 -17.27
CA LEU A 67 6.18 5.52 -18.08
C LEU A 67 6.04 4.75 -19.40
N VAL A 68 4.82 4.34 -19.74
CA VAL A 68 4.50 3.66 -21.01
C VAL A 68 3.71 4.60 -21.91
N THR A 69 4.29 5.00 -23.05
CA THR A 69 3.61 5.90 -24.01
C THR A 69 2.45 5.21 -24.74
N ASN A 70 1.60 6.00 -25.39
CA ASN A 70 0.42 5.51 -26.12
C ASN A 70 0.55 5.58 -27.66
N ASP A 71 1.77 5.77 -28.17
CA ASP A 71 2.04 5.76 -29.61
C ASP A 71 1.80 4.36 -30.22
N ALA A 72 1.74 4.28 -31.56
CA ALA A 72 1.61 2.99 -32.26
C ALA A 72 2.76 2.02 -31.97
N GLN A 73 3.94 2.56 -31.64
CA GLN A 73 5.09 1.82 -31.09
C GLN A 73 5.43 2.43 -29.72
N PRO A 74 4.85 1.90 -28.64
CA PRO A 74 5.06 2.43 -27.30
C PRO A 74 6.53 2.39 -26.89
N ILE A 75 6.98 3.45 -26.24
CA ILE A 75 8.28 3.51 -25.57
C ILE A 75 8.03 3.35 -24.07
N ILE A 76 8.85 2.53 -23.44
CA ILE A 76 8.91 2.40 -21.98
C ILE A 76 10.11 3.22 -21.50
N TYR A 77 9.84 4.32 -20.79
CA TYR A 77 10.88 5.10 -20.14
C TYR A 77 11.05 4.61 -18.70
N ARG A 78 12.30 4.40 -18.25
CA ARG A 78 12.63 4.30 -16.83
C ARG A 78 13.04 5.68 -16.33
N LEU A 79 12.20 6.30 -15.51
CA LEU A 79 12.40 7.67 -15.01
C LEU A 79 13.06 7.68 -13.62
N VAL A 80 12.81 6.65 -12.81
CA VAL A 80 13.41 6.45 -11.49
C VAL A 80 13.91 5.02 -11.38
N ASP A 81 15.16 4.83 -10.93
CA ASP A 81 15.69 3.49 -10.67
C ASP A 81 14.89 2.79 -9.55
N GLU A 82 14.63 1.49 -9.69
CA GLU A 82 13.80 0.71 -8.75
C GLU A 82 14.43 0.55 -7.35
N ASN A 83 15.70 0.90 -7.15
CA ASN A 83 16.35 0.97 -5.84
C ASN A 83 16.17 2.35 -5.15
N ARG A 84 15.43 3.26 -5.79
CA ARG A 84 15.01 4.56 -5.25
C ARG A 84 13.50 4.53 -5.06
N ALA A 85 12.98 5.41 -4.20
CA ALA A 85 11.54 5.61 -4.10
C ALA A 85 11.09 6.68 -5.11
N ALA A 86 10.18 6.33 -6.02
CA ALA A 86 9.43 7.30 -6.80
C ALA A 86 8.20 7.82 -6.03
N TYR A 87 7.70 9.00 -6.37
CA TYR A 87 6.61 9.67 -5.66
C TYR A 87 5.29 9.55 -6.44
N HIS A 88 4.68 8.36 -6.43
CA HIS A 88 3.48 8.05 -7.22
C HIS A 88 2.23 7.74 -6.38
N ALA A 89 2.36 7.01 -5.26
CA ALA A 89 1.24 6.52 -4.46
C ALA A 89 0.66 7.59 -3.50
N GLY A 90 1.50 8.49 -2.98
CA GLY A 90 1.11 9.48 -1.97
C GLY A 90 0.51 8.84 -0.71
N VAL A 91 -0.48 9.50 -0.09
CA VAL A 91 -1.27 8.91 1.01
C VAL A 91 -2.01 7.69 0.48
N SER A 92 -1.61 6.52 0.98
CA SER A 92 -1.98 5.21 0.46
C SER A 92 -1.91 4.14 1.55
N SER A 93 -2.72 3.10 1.41
CA SER A 93 -2.71 1.91 2.26
C SER A 93 -3.18 0.67 1.53
N TRP A 94 -2.58 -0.47 1.82
CA TRP A 94 -3.06 -1.78 1.38
C TRP A 94 -2.74 -2.83 2.44
N LYS A 95 -3.75 -3.57 2.88
CA LYS A 95 -3.66 -4.48 4.03
C LYS A 95 -3.07 -3.73 5.23
N ALA A 96 -2.02 -4.27 5.86
CA ALA A 96 -1.34 -3.64 6.99
C ALA A 96 -0.29 -2.58 6.61
N TYR A 97 -0.12 -2.28 5.31
CA TYR A 97 0.92 -1.37 4.83
C TYR A 97 0.35 0.01 4.53
N THR A 98 1.13 1.05 4.81
CA THR A 98 0.81 2.46 4.51
C THR A 98 2.01 3.13 3.84
N GLN A 99 1.80 4.28 3.18
CA GLN A 99 2.88 5.05 2.53
C GLN A 99 3.63 4.22 1.48
N LEU A 100 2.90 3.69 0.50
CA LEU A 100 3.39 2.61 -0.36
C LEU A 100 4.60 2.97 -1.23
N ASN A 101 4.84 4.26 -1.52
CA ASN A 101 6.02 4.75 -2.29
C ASN A 101 7.33 4.05 -1.91
N ASN A 102 7.56 3.82 -0.61
CA ASN A 102 8.83 3.27 -0.10
C ASN A 102 8.99 1.76 -0.32
N SER A 103 7.95 1.09 -0.81
CA SER A 103 7.90 -0.36 -0.99
C SER A 103 7.20 -0.77 -2.28
N SER A 104 7.01 0.15 -3.21
CA SER A 104 6.31 -0.11 -4.47
C SER A 104 7.10 0.36 -5.67
N ILE A 105 7.00 -0.40 -6.75
CA ILE A 105 7.28 0.09 -8.10
C ILE A 105 6.01 0.73 -8.66
N GLY A 106 6.17 1.80 -9.42
CA GLY A 106 5.07 2.60 -9.96
C GLY A 106 5.20 2.69 -11.48
N ILE A 107 4.13 2.31 -12.19
CA ILE A 107 4.07 2.42 -13.65
C ILE A 107 2.95 3.40 -14.01
N GLU A 108 3.33 4.48 -14.67
CA GLU A 108 2.40 5.42 -15.30
C GLU A 108 2.14 4.99 -16.74
N ILE A 109 0.87 5.01 -17.14
CA ILE A 109 0.43 4.61 -18.48
C ILE A 109 -0.22 5.82 -19.13
N VAL A 110 0.29 6.28 -20.26
CA VAL A 110 -0.27 7.47 -20.90
C VAL A 110 -1.68 7.17 -21.38
N ASN A 111 -2.66 7.79 -20.73
CA ASN A 111 -4.07 7.64 -21.04
C ASN A 111 -4.82 8.89 -20.50
N PRO A 112 -5.78 9.46 -21.26
CA PRO A 112 -6.53 10.65 -20.83
C PRO A 112 -7.42 10.46 -19.59
N GLY A 113 -7.61 9.23 -19.11
CA GLY A 113 -8.48 8.90 -17.99
C GLY A 113 -9.95 8.88 -18.42
N PHE A 114 -10.71 9.91 -18.06
CA PHE A 114 -12.10 10.06 -18.45
C PHE A 114 -12.48 11.52 -18.71
N THR A 115 -13.52 11.71 -19.53
CA THR A 115 -14.25 12.97 -19.64
C THR A 115 -15.61 12.85 -18.97
N VAL A 116 -16.20 13.97 -18.56
CA VAL A 116 -17.53 14.03 -17.96
C VAL A 116 -18.50 14.54 -19.02
N ASN A 117 -19.54 13.75 -19.30
CA ASN A 117 -20.62 14.11 -20.20
C ASN A 117 -21.55 15.18 -19.55
N PRO A 118 -22.38 15.87 -20.34
CA PRO A 118 -23.32 16.87 -19.81
C PRO A 118 -24.30 16.33 -18.76
N ASP A 119 -24.63 15.04 -18.81
CA ASP A 119 -25.50 14.36 -17.84
C ASP A 119 -24.75 13.92 -16.56
N GLY A 120 -23.47 14.26 -16.44
CA GLY A 120 -22.61 13.89 -15.31
C GLY A 120 -22.02 12.48 -15.39
N SER A 121 -22.37 11.68 -16.41
CA SER A 121 -21.75 10.37 -16.64
C SER A 121 -20.29 10.51 -17.09
N ARG A 122 -19.48 9.48 -16.81
CA ARG A 122 -18.05 9.46 -17.16
C ARG A 122 -17.81 8.59 -18.38
N LEU A 123 -17.12 9.14 -19.37
CA LEU A 123 -16.60 8.40 -20.53
C LEU A 123 -15.11 8.13 -20.33
N PHE A 124 -14.76 6.87 -20.05
CA PHE A 124 -13.37 6.43 -19.90
C PHE A 124 -12.72 6.14 -21.26
N TYR A 125 -11.41 6.37 -21.37
CA TYR A 125 -10.65 6.09 -22.59
C TYR A 125 -9.97 4.71 -22.52
N PRO A 126 -10.10 3.88 -23.56
CA PRO A 126 -9.46 2.56 -23.57
C PRO A 126 -7.94 2.67 -23.71
N PHE A 127 -7.24 1.62 -23.30
CA PHE A 127 -5.80 1.48 -23.50
C PHE A 127 -5.53 0.83 -24.87
N PRO A 128 -4.74 1.43 -25.76
CA PRO A 128 -4.38 0.83 -27.05
C PRO A 128 -3.73 -0.56 -26.89
N GLN A 129 -4.00 -1.46 -27.83
CA GLN A 129 -3.47 -2.83 -27.77
C GLN A 129 -1.94 -2.86 -27.70
N ALA A 130 -1.25 -2.08 -28.55
CA ALA A 130 0.21 -2.00 -28.54
C ALA A 130 0.75 -1.55 -27.18
N GLN A 131 0.07 -0.62 -26.50
CA GLN A 131 0.45 -0.16 -25.16
C GLN A 131 0.35 -1.29 -24.13
N MET A 132 -0.70 -2.11 -24.21
CA MET A 132 -0.85 -3.29 -23.35
C MET A 132 0.17 -4.38 -23.66
N ASP A 133 0.53 -4.56 -24.94
CA ASP A 133 1.55 -5.53 -25.37
C ASP A 133 2.95 -5.15 -24.87
N ALA A 134 3.23 -3.85 -24.71
CA ALA A 134 4.46 -3.36 -24.08
C ALA A 134 4.41 -3.45 -22.55
N LEU A 135 3.25 -3.13 -21.94
CA LEU A 135 3.09 -3.12 -20.48
C LEU A 135 3.17 -4.53 -19.87
N LEU A 136 2.55 -5.53 -20.49
CA LEU A 136 2.42 -6.86 -19.89
C LEU A 136 3.78 -7.56 -19.64
N PRO A 137 4.75 -7.57 -20.59
CA PRO A 137 6.10 -8.06 -20.33
C PRO A 137 6.82 -7.29 -19.23
N LEU A 138 6.67 -5.96 -19.18
CA LEU A 138 7.26 -5.12 -18.14
C LEU A 138 6.72 -5.50 -16.74
N VAL A 139 5.41 -5.62 -16.60
CA VAL A 139 4.78 -6.06 -15.34
C VAL A 139 5.31 -7.43 -14.93
N LYS A 140 5.37 -8.39 -15.86
CA LYS A 140 5.86 -9.75 -15.61
C LYS A 140 7.32 -9.77 -15.14
N ASP A 141 8.18 -9.01 -15.79
CA ASP A 141 9.59 -8.87 -15.43
C ASP A 141 9.78 -8.28 -14.03
N ILE A 142 9.09 -7.18 -13.70
CA ILE A 142 9.16 -6.55 -12.37
C ILE A 142 8.64 -7.52 -11.29
N VAL A 143 7.49 -8.14 -11.52
CA VAL A 143 6.89 -9.10 -10.58
C VAL A 143 7.84 -10.26 -10.30
N GLN A 144 8.47 -10.81 -11.35
CA GLN A 144 9.43 -11.91 -11.21
C GLN A 144 10.71 -11.47 -10.49
N ARG A 145 11.33 -10.34 -10.86
CA ARG A 145 12.58 -9.87 -10.25
C ARG A 145 12.44 -9.53 -8.78
N HIS A 146 11.29 -9.01 -8.36
CA HIS A 146 11.05 -8.60 -6.98
C HIS A 146 10.30 -9.65 -6.15
N GLY A 147 9.76 -10.70 -6.77
CA GLY A 147 8.94 -11.70 -6.08
C GLY A 147 7.64 -11.10 -5.54
N ILE A 148 7.01 -10.19 -6.30
CA ILE A 148 5.78 -9.52 -5.89
C ILE A 148 4.61 -10.52 -5.97
N ALA A 149 3.88 -10.68 -4.87
CA ALA A 149 2.72 -11.56 -4.85
C ALA A 149 1.56 -11.01 -5.70
N PRO A 150 0.74 -11.84 -6.35
CA PRO A 150 -0.34 -11.36 -7.23
C PRO A 150 -1.35 -10.42 -6.56
N GLU A 151 -1.63 -10.59 -5.26
CA GLU A 151 -2.45 -9.67 -4.47
C GLU A 151 -1.86 -8.26 -4.24
N ASN A 152 -0.60 -8.05 -4.63
CA ASN A 152 0.15 -6.82 -4.45
C ASN A 152 0.43 -6.10 -5.78
N VAL A 153 -0.16 -6.58 -6.87
CA VAL A 153 -0.27 -5.85 -8.15
C VAL A 153 -1.61 -5.13 -8.18
N LEU A 154 -1.55 -3.80 -8.03
CA LEU A 154 -2.66 -2.95 -7.61
C LEU A 154 -2.84 -1.76 -8.53
N GLY A 155 -4.05 -1.21 -8.58
CA GLY A 155 -4.29 0.12 -9.11
C GLY A 155 -4.06 1.18 -8.04
N HIS A 156 -3.90 2.44 -8.45
CA HIS A 156 -3.91 3.54 -7.49
C HIS A 156 -5.26 3.66 -6.75
N SER A 157 -6.36 3.31 -7.44
CA SER A 157 -7.70 3.20 -6.87
C SER A 157 -7.79 2.17 -5.75
N ASP A 158 -6.99 1.11 -5.79
CA ASP A 158 -6.98 0.09 -4.74
C ASP A 158 -6.42 0.64 -3.42
N ILE A 159 -5.35 1.44 -3.52
CA ILE A 159 -4.57 1.89 -2.37
C ILE A 159 -5.00 3.26 -1.85
N ALA A 160 -5.75 4.02 -2.66
CA ALA A 160 -6.25 5.35 -2.34
C ALA A 160 -7.68 5.58 -2.88
N PRO A 161 -8.65 4.70 -2.58
CA PRO A 161 -9.97 4.72 -3.21
C PRO A 161 -10.70 6.05 -3.02
N GLN A 162 -10.56 6.70 -1.87
CA GLN A 162 -11.20 8.00 -1.59
C GLN A 162 -10.69 9.16 -2.45
N ARG A 163 -9.55 9.00 -3.13
CA ARG A 163 -8.85 10.08 -3.86
C ARG A 163 -8.61 9.76 -5.33
N LYS A 164 -8.42 8.48 -5.66
CA LYS A 164 -7.90 8.01 -6.95
C LYS A 164 -8.80 6.95 -7.56
N GLN A 165 -8.84 6.95 -8.89
CA GLN A 165 -9.69 6.05 -9.70
C GLN A 165 -8.87 5.32 -10.77
N ASP A 166 -7.64 5.75 -11.01
CA ASP A 166 -6.71 5.12 -11.93
C ASP A 166 -6.28 3.72 -11.47
N PRO A 167 -6.13 2.77 -12.41
CA PRO A 167 -6.15 2.93 -13.87
C PRO A 167 -7.55 2.85 -14.51
N GLY A 168 -8.63 2.88 -13.72
CA GLY A 168 -10.01 2.95 -14.20
C GLY A 168 -10.61 1.61 -14.68
N PRO A 169 -11.91 1.60 -15.02
CA PRO A 169 -12.65 0.38 -15.38
C PRO A 169 -12.28 -0.20 -16.74
N LEU A 170 -11.62 0.57 -17.62
CA LEU A 170 -11.18 0.09 -18.93
C LEU A 170 -9.77 -0.51 -18.91
N PHE A 171 -9.08 -0.48 -17.77
CA PHE A 171 -7.81 -1.18 -17.63
C PHE A 171 -8.07 -2.70 -17.63
N PRO A 172 -7.42 -3.48 -18.51
CA PRO A 172 -7.79 -4.87 -18.75
C PRO A 172 -7.16 -5.83 -17.71
N TRP A 173 -7.56 -5.71 -16.44
CA TRP A 173 -7.06 -6.53 -15.33
C TRP A 173 -7.13 -8.04 -15.60
N ALA A 174 -8.18 -8.50 -16.29
CA ALA A 174 -8.34 -9.90 -16.66
C ALA A 174 -7.18 -10.45 -17.52
N ARG A 175 -6.51 -9.61 -18.33
CA ARG A 175 -5.33 -10.05 -19.10
C ARG A 175 -4.13 -10.33 -18.20
N LEU A 176 -3.92 -9.50 -17.17
CA LEU A 176 -2.88 -9.75 -16.17
C LEU A 176 -3.22 -11.02 -15.37
N ALA A 177 -4.49 -11.27 -15.09
CA ALA A 177 -4.94 -12.46 -14.38
C ALA A 177 -4.66 -13.75 -15.17
N GLN A 178 -4.85 -13.73 -16.50
CA GLN A 178 -4.52 -14.85 -17.39
C GLN A 178 -3.04 -15.24 -17.33
N GLU A 179 -2.15 -14.28 -17.05
CA GLU A 179 -0.72 -14.49 -16.83
C GLU A 179 -0.36 -14.82 -15.37
N GLY A 180 -1.35 -14.90 -14.47
CA GLY A 180 -1.15 -15.15 -13.04
C GLY A 180 -0.53 -13.97 -12.27
N LEU A 181 -0.56 -12.76 -12.83
CA LEU A 181 0.10 -11.57 -12.27
C LEU A 181 -0.74 -10.84 -11.22
N VAL A 182 -2.05 -11.06 -11.20
CA VAL A 182 -2.97 -10.43 -10.24
C VAL A 182 -3.88 -11.48 -9.61
N LEU A 183 -4.29 -11.24 -8.37
CA LEU A 183 -5.34 -12.05 -7.75
C LEU A 183 -6.66 -11.86 -8.53
N TRP A 184 -7.31 -12.96 -8.89
CA TRP A 184 -8.54 -12.95 -9.69
C TRP A 184 -9.54 -14.00 -9.18
N PRO A 185 -10.86 -13.73 -9.21
CA PRO A 185 -11.85 -14.67 -8.70
C PRO A 185 -11.96 -15.91 -9.58
N ASP A 186 -12.03 -17.09 -8.95
CA ASP A 186 -12.33 -18.36 -9.63
C ASP A 186 -13.78 -18.38 -10.14
N ALA A 187 -13.95 -18.47 -11.46
CA ALA A 187 -15.25 -18.39 -12.12
C ALA A 187 -16.20 -19.53 -11.69
N ASN A 188 -15.68 -20.73 -11.45
CA ASN A 188 -16.50 -21.86 -11.01
C ASN A 188 -17.07 -21.62 -9.61
N ARG A 189 -16.29 -21.04 -8.71
CA ARG A 189 -16.75 -20.68 -7.37
C ARG A 189 -17.70 -19.49 -7.39
N VAL A 190 -17.46 -18.50 -8.24
CA VAL A 190 -18.42 -17.40 -8.49
C VAL A 190 -19.79 -17.98 -8.86
N ALA A 191 -19.84 -18.90 -9.83
CA ALA A 191 -21.10 -19.52 -10.26
C ALA A 191 -21.83 -20.29 -9.15
N ARG A 192 -21.11 -20.93 -8.22
CA ARG A 192 -21.70 -21.65 -7.08
C ARG A 192 -22.22 -20.73 -5.98
N ILE A 193 -21.57 -19.60 -5.75
CA ILE A 193 -21.90 -18.68 -4.65
C ILE A 193 -22.97 -17.67 -5.08
N ARG A 194 -22.99 -17.26 -6.36
CA ARG A 194 -23.89 -16.20 -6.85
C ARG A 194 -25.36 -16.40 -6.49
N PRO A 195 -25.97 -17.59 -6.65
CA PRO A 195 -27.38 -17.80 -6.28
C PRO A 195 -27.68 -17.56 -4.80
N ILE A 196 -26.71 -17.74 -3.90
CA ILE A 196 -26.89 -17.53 -2.46
C ILE A 196 -27.09 -16.04 -2.18
N PHE A 197 -26.27 -15.18 -2.77
CA PHE A 197 -26.38 -13.73 -2.57
C PHE A 197 -27.47 -13.08 -3.43
N ASP A 198 -27.89 -13.72 -4.53
CA ASP A 198 -29.11 -13.30 -5.25
C ASP A 198 -30.35 -13.53 -4.37
N ALA A 199 -30.40 -14.62 -3.60
CA ALA A 199 -31.49 -14.93 -2.68
C ALA A 199 -31.46 -14.06 -1.42
N THR A 200 -30.27 -13.75 -0.88
CA THR A 200 -30.12 -12.90 0.30
C THR A 200 -28.83 -12.11 0.24
N LEU A 201 -28.95 -10.82 -0.01
CA LEU A 201 -27.82 -9.90 -0.02
C LEU A 201 -27.33 -9.63 1.41
N PRO A 202 -26.01 -9.69 1.68
CA PRO A 202 -25.46 -9.32 2.98
C PRO A 202 -25.66 -7.83 3.31
N ASP A 203 -25.62 -7.51 4.60
CA ASP A 203 -25.67 -6.13 5.07
C ASP A 203 -24.38 -5.35 4.75
N VAL A 204 -24.42 -4.02 4.91
CA VAL A 204 -23.27 -3.15 4.61
C VAL A 204 -22.06 -3.48 5.48
N ALA A 205 -22.28 -3.86 6.73
CA ALA A 205 -21.20 -4.25 7.64
C ALA A 205 -20.43 -5.47 7.10
N TRP A 206 -21.10 -6.43 6.46
CA TRP A 206 -20.46 -7.55 5.79
C TRP A 206 -19.56 -7.09 4.64
N PHE A 207 -20.04 -6.17 3.78
CA PHE A 207 -19.23 -5.64 2.68
C PHE A 207 -17.99 -4.92 3.19
N GLN A 208 -18.13 -4.07 4.22
CA GLN A 208 -17.00 -3.36 4.82
C GLN A 208 -15.94 -4.33 5.40
N ARG A 209 -16.36 -5.41 6.06
CA ARG A 209 -15.44 -6.43 6.59
C ARG A 209 -14.71 -7.16 5.47
N LYS A 210 -15.42 -7.52 4.40
CA LYS A 210 -14.86 -8.23 3.25
C LYS A 210 -13.89 -7.36 2.44
N LEU A 211 -14.21 -6.09 2.23
CA LEU A 211 -13.30 -5.11 1.62
C LEU A 211 -12.03 -4.94 2.46
N ALA A 212 -12.16 -4.83 3.78
CA ALA A 212 -11.00 -4.77 4.68
C ALA A 212 -10.16 -6.07 4.63
N THR A 213 -10.81 -7.23 4.59
CA THR A 213 -10.13 -8.54 4.45
C THR A 213 -9.38 -8.66 3.13
N HIS A 214 -9.94 -8.13 2.03
CA HIS A 214 -9.28 -8.09 0.73
C HIS A 214 -8.02 -7.23 0.77
N GLY A 215 -8.09 -6.08 1.42
CA GLY A 215 -6.93 -5.21 1.66
C GLY A 215 -7.24 -3.71 1.69
N TYR A 216 -8.48 -3.28 1.46
CA TYR A 216 -8.81 -1.85 1.45
C TYR A 216 -8.75 -1.23 2.86
N GLY A 217 -8.23 -0.01 2.94
CA GLY A 217 -8.41 0.84 4.11
C GLY A 217 -9.85 1.36 4.18
N ILE A 218 -10.67 0.81 5.08
CA ILE A 218 -12.09 1.15 5.22
C ILE A 218 -12.57 1.03 6.68
N GLY A 219 -13.31 2.04 7.15
CA GLY A 219 -13.97 2.04 8.45
C GLY A 219 -15.20 1.11 8.50
N GLN A 220 -15.44 0.51 9.66
CA GLN A 220 -16.50 -0.48 9.88
C GLN A 220 -17.74 0.19 10.51
N THR A 221 -18.40 1.08 9.76
CA THR A 221 -19.53 1.89 10.26
C THR A 221 -20.87 1.16 10.22
N GLY A 222 -20.99 0.09 9.42
CA GLY A 222 -22.25 -0.61 9.14
C GLY A 222 -23.25 0.19 8.29
N VAL A 223 -22.87 1.38 7.81
CA VAL A 223 -23.72 2.29 7.04
C VAL A 223 -23.16 2.45 5.63
N LEU A 224 -24.03 2.55 4.62
CA LEU A 224 -23.63 2.82 3.23
C LEU A 224 -23.30 4.30 3.04
N ASP A 225 -22.27 4.74 3.75
CA ASP A 225 -21.70 6.08 3.69
C ASP A 225 -20.87 6.29 2.41
N GLN A 226 -20.42 7.54 2.19
CA GLN A 226 -19.63 7.88 1.01
C GLN A 226 -18.33 7.06 0.95
N GLN A 227 -17.70 6.78 2.10
CA GLN A 227 -16.48 6.00 2.13
C GLN A 227 -16.71 4.61 1.53
N THR A 228 -17.80 3.96 1.95
CA THR A 228 -18.15 2.60 1.56
C THR A 228 -18.48 2.54 0.08
N ARG A 229 -19.24 3.51 -0.42
CA ARG A 229 -19.55 3.63 -1.85
C ARG A 229 -18.30 3.79 -2.69
N THR A 230 -17.38 4.65 -2.29
CA THR A 230 -16.15 4.89 -3.04
C THR A 230 -15.23 3.65 -3.05
N VAL A 231 -15.10 2.94 -1.92
CA VAL A 231 -14.31 1.70 -1.88
C VAL A 231 -14.96 0.59 -2.70
N LEU A 232 -16.29 0.44 -2.64
CA LEU A 232 -17.02 -0.49 -3.51
C LEU A 232 -16.80 -0.15 -4.98
N GLN A 233 -16.87 1.12 -5.35
CA GLN A 233 -16.60 1.57 -6.72
C GLN A 233 -15.19 1.19 -7.17
N ALA A 234 -14.15 1.40 -6.35
CA ALA A 234 -12.78 1.01 -6.70
C ALA A 234 -12.66 -0.50 -6.94
N PHE A 235 -13.24 -1.31 -6.04
CA PHE A 235 -13.28 -2.77 -6.21
C PHE A 235 -14.04 -3.19 -7.48
N GLN A 236 -15.20 -2.59 -7.75
CA GLN A 236 -16.01 -2.87 -8.92
C GLN A 236 -15.31 -2.46 -10.21
N MET A 237 -14.64 -1.31 -10.28
CA MET A 237 -13.85 -0.92 -11.45
C MET A 237 -12.80 -1.98 -11.81
N LYS A 238 -12.24 -2.69 -10.81
CA LYS A 238 -11.23 -3.73 -11.03
C LYS A 238 -11.83 -5.07 -11.45
N TYR A 239 -12.84 -5.55 -10.73
CA TYR A 239 -13.34 -6.94 -10.86
C TYR A 239 -14.69 -7.05 -11.60
N ARG A 240 -15.45 -5.97 -11.70
CA ARG A 240 -16.79 -5.90 -12.33
C ARG A 240 -17.02 -4.55 -13.02
N PRO A 241 -16.23 -4.19 -14.06
CA PRO A 241 -16.26 -2.85 -14.65
C PRO A 241 -17.54 -2.53 -15.44
N ALA A 242 -18.44 -3.48 -15.65
CA ALA A 242 -19.73 -3.22 -16.30
C ALA A 242 -20.66 -2.34 -15.46
N ASP A 243 -20.55 -2.42 -14.13
CA ASP A 243 -21.26 -1.54 -13.20
C ASP A 243 -20.45 -1.35 -11.91
N PHE A 244 -20.00 -0.11 -11.74
CA PHE A 244 -19.15 0.37 -10.67
C PHE A 244 -19.76 1.60 -9.97
N ALA A 245 -21.09 1.63 -9.87
CA ALA A 245 -21.81 2.71 -9.20
C ALA A 245 -21.51 2.80 -7.69
N GLY A 246 -20.79 1.83 -7.10
CA GLY A 246 -20.51 1.77 -5.67
C GLY A 246 -21.70 1.30 -4.84
N ASN A 247 -22.68 0.65 -5.48
CA ASN A 247 -23.82 0.04 -4.80
C ASN A 247 -23.50 -1.42 -4.43
N PRO A 248 -23.86 -1.89 -3.23
CA PRO A 248 -23.80 -3.31 -2.90
C PRO A 248 -24.76 -4.12 -3.77
N ASP A 249 -24.28 -5.21 -4.33
CA ASP A 249 -25.08 -6.17 -5.09
C ASP A 249 -24.54 -7.60 -4.93
N ALA A 250 -25.32 -8.58 -5.41
CA ALA A 250 -25.00 -9.99 -5.26
C ALA A 250 -23.73 -10.39 -6.01
N GLU A 251 -23.42 -9.74 -7.13
CA GLU A 251 -22.19 -10.01 -7.89
C GLU A 251 -20.96 -9.57 -7.11
N THR A 252 -20.98 -8.34 -6.63
CA THR A 252 -19.93 -7.74 -5.81
C THR A 252 -19.71 -8.55 -4.53
N ALA A 253 -20.80 -8.98 -3.87
CA ALA A 253 -20.72 -9.88 -2.73
C ALA A 253 -20.04 -11.22 -3.10
N THR A 254 -20.44 -11.81 -4.22
CA THR A 254 -19.86 -13.06 -4.71
C THR A 254 -18.36 -12.93 -4.96
N LEU A 255 -17.94 -11.88 -5.66
CA LEU A 255 -16.53 -11.63 -5.98
C LEU A 255 -15.72 -11.43 -4.70
N LEU A 256 -16.23 -10.64 -3.75
CA LEU A 256 -15.60 -10.44 -2.45
C LEU A 256 -15.46 -11.75 -1.67
N GLU A 257 -16.50 -12.57 -1.63
CA GLU A 257 -16.47 -13.87 -0.95
C GLU A 257 -15.41 -14.79 -1.55
N VAL A 258 -15.37 -14.89 -2.89
CA VAL A 258 -14.39 -15.72 -3.60
C VAL A 258 -12.96 -15.24 -3.34
N LEU A 259 -12.73 -13.93 -3.33
CA LEU A 259 -11.40 -13.33 -3.17
C LEU A 259 -10.89 -13.30 -1.72
N THR A 260 -11.76 -13.47 -0.73
CA THR A 260 -11.41 -13.33 0.69
C THR A 260 -11.53 -14.63 1.49
N THR A 261 -12.00 -15.70 0.86
CA THR A 261 -12.20 -16.98 1.51
C THR A 261 -11.37 -18.06 0.80
N PRO A 262 -10.65 -18.94 1.54
CA PRO A 262 -9.85 -20.01 0.93
C PRO A 262 -10.66 -20.85 -0.05
N ALA A 263 -10.05 -21.29 -1.17
CA ALA A 263 -10.70 -22.00 -2.27
C ALA A 263 -11.58 -23.19 -1.83
N ASN A 264 -11.15 -23.90 -0.78
CA ASN A 264 -11.80 -25.11 -0.28
C ASN A 264 -12.79 -24.86 0.88
N ALA A 265 -13.05 -23.61 1.23
CA ALA A 265 -13.99 -23.31 2.31
C ALA A 265 -15.44 -23.66 1.90
N PRO A 266 -16.30 -24.02 2.87
CA PRO A 266 -17.72 -24.24 2.65
C PRO A 266 -18.41 -23.05 1.97
N LEU A 267 -19.56 -23.32 1.34
CA LEU A 267 -20.41 -22.25 0.79
C LEU A 267 -20.89 -21.33 1.93
N PRO A 268 -21.03 -20.02 1.67
CA PRO A 268 -21.46 -19.08 2.69
C PRO A 268 -22.89 -19.39 3.13
N VAL A 269 -23.12 -19.28 4.44
CA VAL A 269 -24.46 -19.32 5.03
C VAL A 269 -24.82 -17.88 5.38
N VAL A 270 -25.83 -17.33 4.71
CA VAL A 270 -26.32 -15.99 5.00
C VAL A 270 -27.51 -16.12 5.95
N ALA A 271 -27.34 -15.64 7.18
CA ALA A 271 -28.47 -15.56 8.12
C ALA A 271 -29.47 -14.52 7.60
N PRO A 272 -30.79 -14.79 7.68
CA PRO A 272 -31.77 -13.76 7.37
C PRO A 272 -31.55 -12.54 8.26
N PRO A 273 -31.81 -11.32 7.77
CA PRO A 273 -31.66 -10.12 8.57
C PRO A 273 -32.48 -10.26 9.86
N VAL A 274 -31.82 -10.15 11.01
CA VAL A 274 -32.52 -10.08 12.30
C VAL A 274 -33.30 -8.79 12.29
N ILE A 275 -34.62 -8.87 12.12
CA ILE A 275 -35.51 -7.74 12.34
C ILE A 275 -35.45 -7.44 13.84
N THR A 276 -34.55 -6.54 14.24
CA THR A 276 -34.63 -5.96 15.58
C THR A 276 -35.89 -5.12 15.60
N MET A 277 -36.94 -5.63 16.23
CA MET A 277 -38.10 -4.81 16.59
C MET A 277 -37.57 -3.54 17.28
N PRO A 278 -38.11 -2.34 16.97
CA PRO A 278 -37.71 -1.15 17.69
C PRO A 278 -37.88 -1.40 19.18
N VAL A 279 -36.80 -1.26 19.93
CA VAL A 279 -36.87 -1.29 21.40
C VAL A 279 -37.90 -0.23 21.79
N PRO A 280 -39.00 -0.60 22.50
CA PRO A 280 -39.96 0.40 22.93
C PRO A 280 -39.21 1.50 23.69
N PRO A 281 -39.58 2.78 23.49
CA PRO A 281 -38.92 3.88 24.19
C PRO A 281 -38.89 3.56 25.68
N LEU A 282 -37.72 3.75 26.30
CA LEU A 282 -37.59 3.60 27.76
C LEU A 282 -38.73 4.40 28.41
N PRO A 283 -39.41 3.84 29.43
CA PRO A 283 -40.37 4.62 30.20
C PRO A 283 -39.68 5.90 30.70
N PRO A 284 -40.41 7.03 30.78
CA PRO A 284 -39.83 8.29 31.24
C PRO A 284 -39.09 8.06 32.55
N ALA A 285 -37.89 8.63 32.65
CA ALA A 285 -37.10 8.57 33.88
C ALA A 285 -37.98 8.99 35.06
N SER A 286 -37.97 8.19 36.13
CA SER A 286 -38.61 8.59 37.38
C SER A 286 -38.04 9.95 37.82
N PRO A 287 -38.88 10.86 38.37
CA PRO A 287 -38.40 12.16 38.82
C PRO A 287 -37.24 11.96 39.80
N PRO A 288 -36.20 12.81 39.74
CA PRO A 288 -35.05 12.68 40.62
C PRO A 288 -35.52 12.69 42.07
N VAL A 289 -35.04 11.72 42.85
CA VAL A 289 -35.20 11.71 44.30
C VAL A 289 -34.60 13.02 44.85
N PRO A 290 -35.29 13.75 45.75
CA PRO A 290 -34.74 14.98 46.31
C PRO A 290 -33.39 14.71 46.94
N VAL A 291 -32.35 15.39 46.44
CA VAL A 291 -31.03 15.36 47.06
C VAL A 291 -31.13 16.17 48.35
N VAL A 292 -31.07 15.50 49.49
CA VAL A 292 -30.88 16.14 50.79
C VAL A 292 -29.46 16.73 50.78
N PRO A 293 -29.26 18.03 51.07
CA PRO A 293 -27.93 18.61 51.07
C PRO A 293 -27.06 17.93 52.13
N GLU A 294 -25.95 17.33 51.68
CA GLU A 294 -24.92 16.84 52.58
C GLU A 294 -24.27 18.05 53.28
N THR A 295 -24.28 18.03 54.61
CA THR A 295 -23.67 19.08 55.44
C THR A 295 -22.19 19.24 55.08
N ALA A 296 -21.77 20.49 54.83
CA ALA A 296 -20.40 20.82 54.45
C ALA A 296 -19.37 20.27 55.45
N PRO A 297 -18.26 19.67 54.99
CA PRO A 297 -17.21 19.18 55.88
C PRO A 297 -16.49 20.36 56.55
N ALA A 298 -16.07 20.13 57.80
CA ALA A 298 -15.31 21.10 58.60
C ALA A 298 -13.97 21.48 57.95
N PRO A 299 -13.47 22.72 58.16
CA PRO A 299 -12.22 23.18 57.54
C PRO A 299 -11.02 22.36 58.00
N ALA A 300 -10.13 22.07 57.05
CA ALA A 300 -8.89 21.32 57.27
C ALA A 300 -7.91 22.07 58.18
N ALA A 301 -7.20 21.32 59.03
CA ALA A 301 -6.15 21.84 59.90
C ALA A 301 -4.94 22.39 59.09
N PRO A 302 -4.22 23.39 59.60
CA PRO A 302 -3.11 24.01 58.88
C PRO A 302 -1.92 23.06 58.70
N VAL A 303 -1.29 23.16 57.53
CA VAL A 303 -0.10 22.39 57.10
C VAL A 303 1.15 22.89 57.85
N PRO A 304 2.03 21.99 58.36
CA PRO A 304 3.26 22.41 59.03
C PRO A 304 4.31 22.93 58.02
N ALA A 305 5.10 23.90 58.46
CA ALA A 305 6.13 24.58 57.66
C ALA A 305 7.30 23.63 57.27
N PRO A 306 7.96 23.87 56.11
CA PRO A 306 9.03 23.01 55.61
C PRO A 306 10.32 23.15 56.43
N THR A 307 10.96 22.02 56.71
CA THR A 307 12.28 21.89 57.36
C THR A 307 13.39 22.38 56.42
N PRO A 308 14.43 23.10 56.90
CA PRO A 308 15.51 23.58 56.02
C PRO A 308 16.41 22.44 55.52
N ALA A 309 16.85 22.57 54.27
CA ALA A 309 17.69 21.61 53.58
C ALA A 309 19.12 21.54 54.15
N VAL A 310 19.65 20.32 54.28
CA VAL A 310 21.05 20.04 54.64
C VAL A 310 21.94 20.30 53.42
N PRO A 311 23.06 21.03 53.53
CA PRO A 311 23.95 21.30 52.41
C PRO A 311 24.76 20.04 52.01
N ALA A 312 24.97 19.87 50.70
CA ALA A 312 25.74 18.76 50.13
C ALA A 312 27.25 18.87 50.45
N PRO A 313 27.96 17.75 50.63
CA PRO A 313 29.40 17.76 50.89
C PRO A 313 30.21 18.16 49.64
N VAL A 314 31.23 18.97 49.87
CA VAL A 314 32.20 19.46 48.88
C VAL A 314 33.11 18.31 48.42
N PRO A 315 33.36 18.12 47.11
CA PRO A 315 34.28 17.09 46.63
C PRO A 315 35.74 17.44 46.93
N THR A 316 36.48 16.51 47.52
CA THR A 316 37.94 16.58 47.74
C THR A 316 38.72 16.37 46.44
N PRO A 317 39.87 17.04 46.24
CA PRO A 317 40.67 16.90 45.03
C PRO A 317 41.38 15.55 44.97
N SER A 318 41.26 14.88 43.81
CA SER A 318 41.88 13.61 43.48
C SER A 318 43.40 13.72 43.29
N THR A 319 44.16 12.90 44.02
CA THR A 319 45.59 12.63 43.85
C THR A 319 45.90 12.03 42.47
N PRO A 320 47.01 12.40 41.81
CA PRO A 320 47.41 11.84 40.53
C PRO A 320 47.95 10.40 40.66
N PRO A 321 47.85 9.57 39.61
CA PRO A 321 48.22 8.16 39.67
C PRO A 321 49.73 7.94 39.76
N VAL A 322 50.11 6.99 40.62
CA VAL A 322 51.47 6.46 40.79
C VAL A 322 51.76 5.46 39.68
N ASN A 323 52.89 5.64 38.98
CA ASN A 323 53.39 4.72 37.96
C ASN A 323 53.67 3.32 38.55
N PRO A 324 53.32 2.21 37.89
CA PRO A 324 53.71 0.89 38.34
C PRO A 324 55.21 0.68 38.16
N ALA A 325 55.86 0.32 39.27
CA ALA A 325 57.25 -0.07 39.32
C ALA A 325 57.50 -1.34 38.50
N VAL A 326 58.63 -1.31 37.79
CA VAL A 326 59.29 -2.46 37.16
C VAL A 326 59.56 -3.52 38.23
N VAL A 327 58.92 -4.69 38.08
CA VAL A 327 59.33 -5.90 38.79
C VAL A 327 60.40 -6.58 37.93
N ASN A 328 61.66 -6.34 38.30
CA ASN A 328 62.76 -7.25 38.00
C ASN A 328 62.96 -8.15 39.22
N THR A 329 63.12 -9.46 39.01
CA THR A 329 63.90 -10.41 39.82
C THR A 329 63.64 -11.84 39.33
N PRO A 330 64.53 -12.80 39.60
CA PRO A 330 65.98 -12.84 39.42
C PRO A 330 66.42 -13.67 38.20
#